data_AF-A0A7L4GCE1-F1
#
_entry.id   AF-A0A7L4GCE1-F1
#
_cell.length_a   1.000
_cell.length_b   1.000
_cell.length_c   1.000
_cell.angle_alpha   90.00
_cell.angle_beta   90.00
_cell.angle_gamma   90.00
#
_symmetry.space_group_name_H-M   'P 1'
#
loop_
_entity.id
_entity.type
_entity.pdbx_description
1 polymer ?
#
loop_
_entity_poly.entity_id
_entity_poly.type
_entity_poly.pdbx_seq_one_letter_code
_entity_poly.pdbx_strand_id
1 'polypeptide(L)' 'APRPPTLNGSLWVVAGEPLTLTCAASSHPLPIVSLARGRRLVAVAVYEPQVTLTLAAARPEDGGEYLCRAEN' A
#
# COMPACT_ATOMS: atom_id res chain seq x y z
N ALA A 1 18.89 11.35 -5.94
CA ALA A 1 17.64 11.42 -5.16
C ALA A 1 17.16 10.01 -4.89
N PRO A 2 16.59 9.71 -3.70
CA PRO A 2 15.96 8.40 -3.44
C PRO A 2 14.81 8.18 -4.42
N ARG A 3 14.61 6.95 -4.88
CA ARG A 3 13.50 6.61 -5.78
C ARG A 3 12.21 6.59 -4.96
N PRO A 4 11.12 7.23 -5.43
CA PRO A 4 9.84 7.13 -4.75
C PRO A 4 9.33 5.69 -4.80
N PRO A 5 8.56 5.25 -3.80
CA PRO A 5 7.92 3.94 -3.84
C PRO A 5 6.81 3.92 -4.90
N THR A 6 6.46 2.74 -5.39
CA THR A 6 5.37 2.53 -6.34
C THR A 6 4.17 1.92 -5.64
N LEU A 7 2.96 2.30 -6.04
CA LEU A 7 1.71 1.72 -5.58
C LEU A 7 0.97 1.13 -6.78
N ASN A 8 0.85 -0.19 -6.84
CA ASN A 8 0.16 -0.93 -7.88
C ASN A 8 -1.19 -1.46 -7.37
N GLY A 9 -2.23 -1.36 -8.17
CA GLY A 9 -3.58 -1.82 -7.83
C GLY A 9 -4.64 -1.17 -8.72
N SER A 10 -5.92 -1.40 -8.42
CA SER A 10 -7.03 -0.72 -9.11
C SER A 10 -7.35 0.62 -8.46
N LEU A 11 -7.62 1.65 -9.28
CA LEU A 11 -8.03 2.98 -8.81
C LEU A 11 -9.51 3.02 -8.37
N TRP A 12 -10.32 2.12 -8.89
CA TRP A 12 -11.73 1.97 -8.56
C TRP A 12 -12.06 0.49 -8.45
N VAL A 13 -13.03 0.15 -7.60
CA VAL A 13 -13.49 -1.21 -7.37
C VAL A 13 -14.98 -1.18 -7.07
N VAL A 14 -15.74 -2.15 -7.55
CA VAL A 14 -17.16 -2.26 -7.24
C VAL A 14 -17.31 -2.78 -5.81
N ALA A 15 -18.28 -2.24 -5.06
CA ALA A 15 -18.54 -2.74 -3.72
C ALA A 15 -18.84 -4.25 -3.74
N GLY A 16 -18.22 -5.00 -2.84
CA GLY A 16 -18.28 -6.46 -2.78
C GLY A 16 -17.20 -7.18 -3.59
N GLU A 17 -16.54 -6.52 -4.55
CA GLU A 17 -15.44 -7.12 -5.30
C GLU A 17 -14.11 -7.07 -4.52
N PRO A 18 -13.19 -8.01 -4.77
CA PRO A 18 -11.88 -8.00 -4.14
C PRO A 18 -10.99 -6.87 -4.68
N LEU A 19 -10.15 -6.31 -3.82
CA LEU A 19 -9.12 -5.33 -4.19
C LEU A 19 -7.77 -5.74 -3.60
N THR A 20 -6.72 -5.66 -4.41
CA THR A 20 -5.33 -5.84 -3.97
C THR A 20 -4.53 -4.60 -4.29
N LEU A 21 -3.84 -4.05 -3.28
CA LEU A 21 -2.91 -2.93 -3.40
C LEU A 21 -1.52 -3.39 -2.98
N THR A 22 -0.51 -3.17 -3.82
CA THR A 22 0.88 -3.51 -3.54
C THR A 22 1.74 -2.26 -3.58
N CYS A 23 2.39 -1.97 -2.46
CA CYS A 23 3.33 -0.86 -2.29
C CYS A 23 4.76 -1.43 -2.30
N ALA A 24 5.64 -0.94 -3.17
CA ALA A 24 6.98 -1.47 -3.34
C ALA A 24 8.03 -0.36 -3.40
N ALA A 25 9.21 -0.62 -2.84
CA ALA A 25 10.34 0.28 -2.87
C ALA A 25 11.64 -0.51 -3.06
N SER A 26 12.52 0.03 -3.90
CA SER A 26 13.86 -0.52 -4.09
C SER A 26 14.87 0.37 -3.37
N SER A 27 15.48 -0.17 -2.31
CA SER A 27 16.53 0.50 -1.55
C SER A 27 17.55 -0.50 -0.99
N HIS A 28 18.74 0.01 -0.68
CA HIS A 28 19.76 -0.69 0.11
C HIS A 28 20.28 0.30 1.16
N PRO A 29 20.18 0.01 2.48
CA PRO A 29 19.60 -1.20 3.09
C PRO A 29 18.10 -1.41 2.81
N LEU A 30 17.57 -2.60 3.20
CA LEU A 30 16.16 -2.94 2.99
C LEU A 30 15.27 -1.97 3.78
N PRO A 31 14.18 -1.46 3.18
CA PRO A 31 13.37 -0.42 3.79
C PRO A 31 12.30 -0.98 4.73
N ILE A 32 11.69 -0.09 5.51
CA ILE A 32 10.36 -0.26 6.10
C ILE A 32 9.35 0.30 5.10
N VAL A 33 8.43 -0.53 4.62
CA VAL A 33 7.40 -0.14 3.64
C VAL A 33 6.05 -0.15 4.33
N SER A 34 5.28 0.92 4.15
CA SER A 34 3.97 1.09 4.77
C SER A 34 2.93 1.61 3.80
N LEU A 35 1.69 1.16 4.01
CA LEU A 35 0.51 1.63 3.32
C LEU A 35 -0.45 2.22 4.35
N ALA A 36 -0.88 3.46 4.12
CA ALA A 36 -1.85 4.17 4.94
C ALA A 36 -3.11 4.50 4.13
N ARG A 37 -4.28 4.43 4.78
CA ARG A 37 -5.56 4.94 4.27
C ARG A 37 -5.95 6.16 5.08
N GLY A 38 -5.90 7.34 4.48
CA GLY A 38 -5.96 8.60 5.22
C GLY A 38 -4.90 8.66 6.31
N ARG A 39 -5.31 8.70 7.59
CA ARG A 39 -4.41 8.72 8.75
C ARG A 39 -4.15 7.35 9.39
N ARG A 40 -4.74 6.28 8.86
CA ARG A 40 -4.66 4.93 9.45
C ARG A 40 -3.68 4.07 8.68
N LEU A 41 -2.67 3.52 9.35
CA LEU A 41 -1.84 2.45 8.78
C LEU A 41 -2.68 1.19 8.57
N VAL A 42 -2.61 0.62 7.36
CA VAL A 42 -3.39 -0.57 6.96
C VAL A 42 -2.52 -1.77 6.62
N ALA A 43 -1.26 -1.55 6.25
CA ALA A 43 -0.27 -2.61 6.07
C ALA A 43 1.14 -2.06 6.30
N VAL A 44 2.04 -2.87 6.89
CA VAL A 44 3.45 -2.53 7.11
C VAL A 44 4.30 -3.79 6.91
N ALA A 45 5.45 -3.63 6.26
CA ALA A 45 6.51 -4.64 6.18
C ALA A 45 7.84 -4.00 6.60
N VAL A 46 8.64 -4.72 7.38
CA VAL A 46 9.87 -4.20 8.01
C VAL A 46 11.07 -4.94 7.43
N TYR A 47 12.06 -4.20 6.91
CA TYR A 47 13.20 -4.76 6.17
C TYR A 47 12.77 -5.64 5.00
N GLU A 48 11.74 -5.19 4.27
CA GLU A 48 11.18 -5.87 3.13
C GLU A 48 10.97 -4.89 1.97
N PRO A 49 11.12 -5.31 0.71
CA PRO A 49 11.01 -4.42 -0.44
C PRO A 49 9.57 -4.04 -0.79
N GLN A 50 8.55 -4.69 -0.22
CA GLN A 50 7.16 -4.43 -0.55
C GLN A 50 6.20 -4.85 0.57
N VAL A 51 4.97 -4.33 0.51
CA VAL A 51 3.83 -4.75 1.32
C VAL A 51 2.56 -4.79 0.48
N THR A 52 1.70 -5.77 0.74
CA THR A 52 0.43 -5.96 0.03
C THR A 52 -0.75 -5.87 1.00
N LEU A 53 -1.76 -5.07 0.64
CA LEU A 53 -3.07 -5.05 1.28
C LEU A 53 -4.08 -5.78 0.38
N THR A 54 -4.78 -6.75 0.93
CA THR A 54 -5.86 -7.47 0.24
C THR A 54 -7.18 -7.24 0.96
N LEU A 55 -8.17 -6.71 0.26
CA LEU A 55 -9.56 -6.61 0.69
C LEU A 55 -10.34 -7.71 -0.03
N ALA A 56 -10.91 -8.66 0.71
CA ALA A 56 -11.68 -9.76 0.10
C ALA A 56 -12.99 -9.27 -0.54
N ALA A 57 -13.58 -8.22 0.01
CA ALA A 57 -14.78 -7.56 -0.50
C ALA A 57 -14.71 -6.07 -0.13
N ALA A 58 -14.54 -5.22 -1.14
CA ALA A 58 -14.41 -3.78 -0.95
C ALA A 58 -15.72 -3.17 -0.42
N ARG A 59 -15.60 -2.25 0.54
CA ARG A 59 -16.73 -1.53 1.11
C ARG A 59 -16.63 -0.03 0.82
N PRO A 60 -17.74 0.74 0.85
CA PRO A 60 -17.69 2.19 0.69
C PRO A 60 -16.70 2.88 1.64
N GLU A 61 -16.54 2.36 2.86
CA GLU A 61 -15.62 2.88 3.88
C GLU A 61 -14.13 2.55 3.61
N ASP A 62 -13.88 1.67 2.63
CA ASP A 62 -12.53 1.40 2.12
C ASP A 62 -12.10 2.37 1.02
N GLY A 63 -13.02 3.18 0.51
CA GLY A 63 -12.71 4.28 -0.39
C GLY A 63 -11.89 5.38 0.29
N GLY A 64 -11.14 6.13 -0.50
CA GLY A 64 -10.37 7.28 -0.04
C GLY A 64 -8.93 7.25 -0.55
N GLU A 65 -8.12 8.13 0.03
CA GLU A 65 -6.72 8.28 -0.34
C GLU A 65 -5.85 7.19 0.33
N TYR A 66 -5.05 6.51 -0.49
CA TYR A 66 -4.03 5.57 -0.06
C TYR A 66 -2.64 6.17 -0.27
N LEU A 67 -1.81 6.15 0.76
CA LEU A 67 -0.43 6.64 0.72
C LEU A 67 0.55 5.51 0.99
N CYS A 68 1.49 5.33 0.06
CA CYS A 68 2.59 4.37 0.14
C CYS A 68 3.86 5.11 0.57
N ARG A 69 4.52 4.64 1.64
CA ARG A 69 5.75 5.25 2.19
C ARG A 69 6.82 4.20 2.41
N ALA A 70 8.06 4.54 2.07
CA ALA A 70 9.24 3.73 2.34
C ALA A 70 10.25 4.55 3.16
N GLU A 71 10.81 3.93 4.19
CA GLU A 71 11.79 4.51 5.13
C GLU A 71 13.02 3.60 5.20
N ASN A 72 14.22 4.18 5.28
CA ASN A 72 15.50 3.46 5.33
C ASN A 72 16.43 4.14 6.33
#